data_AF-U5ENJ3-F1
#
_entry.id   AF-U5ENJ3-F1
#
_cell.length_a   1.000
_cell.length_b   1.000
_cell.length_c   1.000
_cell.angle_alpha   90.00
_cell.angle_beta   90.00
_cell.angle_gamma   90.00
#
_symmetry.space_group_name_H-M   'P 1'
#
loop_
_entity.id
_entity.type
_entity.pdbx_description
1 polymer ?
#
loop_
_entity_poly.entity_id
_entity_poly.type
_entity_poly.pdbx_seq_one_letter_code
_entity_poly.pdbx_strand_id
1 'polypeptide(L)'
;MGCTSYGLGENPPEDKATCSGRGDCLNGTCLCEIRYSGDECSGFNLPYHAGISAVFYLVAFISLIQLLICIIAEYQRLKQPSFLRACRLTIQKLLYFIVFIASVLRGAYFTTPETLQPAWVSYLMSAYYPLLMTCASLVVCLWAEIFHLRDIRWERSQFLSKSFLGFLAFNLLPYSLFLAEIAYSRLSSNRNTHFFSGCYAVLLLVIVVFFLIYGVEVFFKVRGGFVYDFGVIPNPENVNASQLHQSRFGLLSQAIMLIVIVGFLTSETLGDFWKKKVPVYSRNWHDIVFRLVEVGVALWFPCCLWNSMAPEQLWILNPKKLLSRQIDPVASTSAQTVEAATSTAEEGQSFLTKKDCWICYDSEKNEPLIQPCKCTGDVSSVHHECLRRWLVESCANSDTILKCKVCESPYEIERTNKLYWEKGFTIQHWAKTVILVTFMCLTGACAWVIIQLYVDPIIRVLTAGFAIIIGYICIKLLGENTVTAIQRAKVSSINIITSINELQVSEKLNTICQDVECK
;
A
#
# COMPACT_ATOMS: atom_id res chain seq x y z
N MET A 1 -24.97 47.30 4.97
CA MET A 1 -23.74 48.10 4.90
C MET A 1 -22.92 47.51 3.76
N GLY A 2 -22.63 48.30 2.72
CA GLY A 2 -21.89 47.82 1.55
C GLY A 2 -20.42 48.23 1.63
N CYS A 3 -19.52 47.40 1.10
CA CYS A 3 -18.12 47.77 0.95
C CYS A 3 -17.91 48.64 -0.30
N THR A 4 -16.83 49.41 -0.35
CA THR A 4 -16.46 50.22 -1.54
C THR A 4 -15.18 49.68 -2.18
N SER A 5 -15.22 49.40 -3.48
CA SER A 5 -14.06 49.03 -4.30
C SER A 5 -13.18 50.26 -4.57
N TYR A 6 -11.86 50.13 -4.39
CA TYR A 6 -10.87 51.14 -4.78
C TYR A 6 -9.96 50.59 -5.88
N GLY A 7 -9.55 51.46 -6.81
CA GLY A 7 -8.65 51.11 -7.89
C GLY A 7 -7.21 50.87 -7.39
N LEU A 8 -6.45 50.05 -8.13
CA LEU A 8 -5.03 49.79 -7.89
C LEU A 8 -4.23 51.11 -7.88
N GLY A 9 -3.87 51.62 -6.70
CA GLY A 9 -3.06 52.82 -6.50
C GLY A 9 -3.68 53.90 -5.62
N GLU A 10 -4.94 53.78 -5.21
CA GLU A 10 -5.57 54.71 -4.27
C GLU A 10 -5.48 54.20 -2.82
N ASN A 11 -4.96 55.03 -1.91
CA ASN A 11 -5.06 54.76 -0.47
C ASN A 11 -6.49 55.05 -0.01
N PRO A 12 -7.22 54.07 0.54
CA PRO A 12 -8.58 54.32 1.01
C PRO A 12 -8.57 55.24 2.25
N PRO A 13 -9.51 56.19 2.36
CA PRO A 13 -9.71 56.95 3.60
C PRO A 13 -10.16 56.01 4.74
N GLU A 14 -9.67 56.27 5.97
CA GLU A 14 -9.80 55.40 7.16
C GLU A 14 -11.24 55.03 7.57
N ASP A 15 -12.26 55.72 7.04
CA ASP A 15 -13.66 55.63 7.52
C ASP A 15 -14.63 54.81 6.61
N LYS A 16 -14.15 54.02 5.64
CA LYS A 16 -15.04 53.19 4.78
C LYS A 16 -14.67 51.71 4.80
N ALA A 17 -15.69 50.87 5.05
CA ALA A 17 -15.64 49.41 5.23
C ALA A 17 -14.80 48.67 4.16
N THR A 18 -13.51 48.53 4.43
CA THR A 18 -12.65 47.48 3.87
C THR A 18 -13.05 46.16 4.53
N CYS A 19 -13.14 45.07 3.77
CA CYS A 19 -13.53 43.72 4.20
C CYS A 19 -12.57 43.10 5.26
N SER A 20 -12.42 43.76 6.41
CA SER A 20 -11.47 43.51 7.50
C SER A 20 -10.01 43.27 7.06
N GLY A 21 -9.62 43.72 5.87
CA GLY A 21 -8.32 43.41 5.26
C GLY A 21 -8.12 41.93 4.87
N ARG A 22 -9.19 41.13 4.88
CA ARG A 22 -9.20 39.66 4.68
C ARG A 22 -10.00 39.23 3.46
N GLY A 23 -10.26 40.15 2.54
CA GLY A 23 -11.08 39.94 1.35
C GLY A 23 -11.08 41.15 0.43
N ASP A 24 -11.65 40.96 -0.76
CA ASP A 24 -11.83 42.00 -1.78
C ASP A 24 -13.29 42.42 -1.84
N CYS A 25 -13.56 43.71 -2.03
CA CYS A 25 -14.91 44.21 -2.24
C CYS A 25 -15.32 44.06 -3.72
N LEU A 26 -16.40 43.34 -3.98
CA LEU A 26 -16.98 43.13 -5.32
C LEU A 26 -18.45 43.54 -5.30
N ASN A 27 -18.83 44.56 -6.07
CA ASN A 27 -20.22 45.01 -6.20
C ASN A 27 -20.94 45.28 -4.85
N GLY A 28 -20.21 45.81 -3.87
CA GLY A 28 -20.77 46.14 -2.56
C GLY A 28 -20.83 44.97 -1.58
N THR A 29 -20.42 43.76 -1.97
CA THR A 29 -20.27 42.59 -1.08
C THR A 29 -18.80 42.20 -0.93
N CYS A 30 -18.44 41.69 0.26
CA CYS A 30 -17.08 41.24 0.54
C CYS A 30 -16.88 39.78 0.10
N LEU A 31 -15.91 39.56 -0.79
CA LEU A 31 -15.41 38.22 -1.10
C LEU A 31 -14.24 37.90 -0.19
N CYS A 32 -14.47 37.03 0.78
CA CYS A 32 -13.48 36.67 1.79
C CYS A 32 -12.45 35.65 1.29
N GLU A 33 -11.26 35.71 1.88
CA GLU A 33 -10.34 34.57 1.84
C GLU A 33 -11.01 33.35 2.47
N ILE A 34 -10.72 32.16 1.93
CA ILE A 34 -11.47 30.94 2.26
C ILE A 34 -11.44 30.53 3.74
N ARG A 35 -10.47 31.03 4.51
CA ARG A 35 -10.38 30.77 5.97
C ARG A 35 -11.38 31.59 6.79
N TYR A 36 -11.97 32.63 6.19
CA TYR A 36 -12.86 33.56 6.86
C TYR A 36 -14.27 33.55 6.24
N SER A 37 -15.23 34.04 7.00
CA SER A 37 -16.65 34.07 6.66
C SER A 37 -17.34 35.32 7.23
N GLY A 38 -18.58 35.56 6.81
CA GLY A 38 -19.40 36.70 7.24
C GLY A 38 -19.28 37.91 6.32
N ASP A 39 -20.19 38.88 6.52
CA ASP A 39 -20.36 40.04 5.62
C ASP A 39 -19.14 40.97 5.56
N GLU A 40 -18.32 40.98 6.60
CA GLU A 40 -17.09 41.77 6.72
C GLU A 40 -15.81 40.91 6.73
N CYS A 41 -15.91 39.60 6.49
CA CYS A 41 -14.79 38.65 6.55
C CYS A 41 -14.07 38.59 7.91
N SER A 42 -14.79 38.89 8.99
CA SER A 42 -14.30 38.83 10.37
C SER A 42 -14.53 37.46 11.04
N GLY A 43 -15.49 36.69 10.53
CA GLY A 43 -15.86 35.38 11.04
C GLY A 43 -14.86 34.29 10.64
N PHE A 44 -14.85 33.20 11.42
CA PHE A 44 -14.08 32.01 11.14
C PHE A 44 -14.86 31.08 10.21
N ASN A 45 -14.26 30.62 9.10
CA ASN A 45 -14.90 29.66 8.21
C ASN A 45 -14.85 28.24 8.80
N LEU A 46 -15.72 27.97 9.76
CA LEU A 46 -15.83 26.70 10.45
C LEU A 46 -15.90 25.49 9.49
N PRO A 47 -16.69 25.50 8.40
CA PRO A 47 -16.71 24.42 7.41
C PRO A 47 -15.35 24.07 6.80
N TYR A 48 -14.57 25.08 6.38
CA TYR A 48 -13.25 24.87 5.80
C TYR A 48 -12.31 24.22 6.81
N HIS A 49 -12.27 24.77 8.02
CA HIS A 49 -11.38 24.30 9.09
C HIS A 49 -11.76 22.90 9.60
N ALA A 50 -13.06 22.64 9.78
CA ALA A 50 -13.57 21.31 10.14
C ALA A 50 -13.29 20.27 9.04
N GLY A 51 -13.48 20.62 7.77
CA GLY A 51 -13.22 19.74 6.65
C GLY A 51 -11.75 19.32 6.56
N ILE A 52 -10.83 20.29 6.55
CA ILE A 52 -9.39 20.01 6.44
C ILE A 52 -8.87 19.25 7.67
N SER A 53 -9.26 19.66 8.89
CA SER A 53 -8.83 18.96 10.12
C SER A 53 -9.35 17.52 10.18
N ALA A 54 -10.61 17.27 9.78
CA ALA A 54 -11.18 15.92 9.74
C ALA A 54 -10.39 15.00 8.80
N VAL A 55 -9.97 15.49 7.63
CA VAL A 55 -9.16 14.72 6.68
C VAL A 55 -7.79 14.36 7.28
N PHE A 56 -7.10 15.30 7.94
CA PHE A 56 -5.85 14.99 8.61
C PHE A 56 -6.03 14.01 9.78
N TYR A 57 -7.08 14.14 10.58
CA TYR A 57 -7.38 13.17 11.64
C TYR A 57 -7.73 11.78 11.09
N LEU A 58 -8.37 11.69 9.92
CA LEU A 58 -8.60 10.43 9.24
C LEU A 58 -7.28 9.77 8.81
N VAL A 59 -6.35 10.53 8.23
CA VAL A 59 -5.00 10.03 7.88
C VAL A 59 -4.25 9.56 9.12
N ALA A 60 -4.34 10.32 10.22
CA ALA A 60 -3.77 9.93 11.52
C ALA A 60 -4.36 8.60 12.01
N PHE A 61 -5.69 8.47 12.00
CA PHE A 61 -6.39 7.27 12.45
C PHE A 61 -6.00 6.03 11.64
N ILE A 62 -5.96 6.15 10.30
CA ILE A 62 -5.52 5.06 9.41
C ILE A 62 -4.08 4.65 9.74
N SER A 63 -3.18 5.62 9.89
CA SER A 63 -1.77 5.36 10.21
C SER A 63 -1.58 4.68 11.57
N LEU A 64 -2.37 5.09 12.58
CA LEU A 64 -2.39 4.46 13.89
C LEU A 64 -2.88 3.01 13.82
N ILE A 65 -3.99 2.76 13.11
CA ILE A 65 -4.51 1.40 12.91
C ILE A 65 -3.46 0.53 12.23
N GLN A 66 -2.84 1.02 11.15
CA GLN A 66 -1.82 0.27 10.42
C GLN A 66 -0.58 -0.02 11.27
N LEU A 67 -0.19 0.92 12.14
CA LEU A 67 0.87 0.72 13.13
C LEU A 67 0.51 -0.38 14.14
N LEU A 68 -0.71 -0.33 14.70
CA LEU A 68 -1.20 -1.33 15.66
C LEU A 68 -1.27 -2.72 15.02
N ILE A 69 -1.80 -2.82 13.80
CA ILE A 69 -1.84 -4.07 13.02
C ILE A 69 -0.43 -4.62 12.82
N CYS A 70 0.53 -3.76 12.44
CA CYS A 70 1.92 -4.17 12.25
C CYS A 70 2.55 -4.73 13.55
N ILE A 71 2.31 -4.07 14.69
CA ILE A 71 2.80 -4.53 16.00
C ILE A 71 2.16 -5.87 16.39
N ILE A 72 0.84 -6.02 16.20
CA ILE A 72 0.11 -7.26 16.51
C ILE A 72 0.60 -8.41 15.63
N ALA A 73 0.79 -8.16 14.33
CA ALA A 73 1.31 -9.15 13.39
C ALA A 73 2.71 -9.64 13.80
N GLU A 74 3.59 -8.72 14.20
CA GLU A 74 4.93 -9.07 14.67
C GLU A 74 4.87 -9.82 16.01
N TYR A 75 3.99 -9.42 16.92
CA TYR A 75 3.76 -10.13 18.18
C TYR A 75 3.33 -11.58 17.94
N GLN A 76 2.43 -11.83 17.00
CA GLN A 76 1.97 -13.17 16.61
C GLN A 76 3.06 -14.01 15.91
N ARG A 77 3.99 -13.37 15.18
CA ARG A 77 5.11 -14.06 14.51
C ARG A 77 6.25 -14.46 15.46
N LEU A 78 6.28 -13.95 16.69
CA LEU A 78 7.34 -14.25 17.66
C LEU A 78 7.14 -15.63 18.29
N LYS A 79 8.16 -16.50 18.22
CA LYS A 79 8.17 -17.81 18.91
C LYS A 79 7.98 -17.70 20.43
N GLN A 80 8.40 -16.58 21.02
CA GLN A 80 8.17 -16.24 22.42
C GLN A 80 7.56 -14.83 22.48
N PRO A 81 6.26 -14.70 22.79
CA PRO A 81 5.56 -13.43 22.70
C PRO A 81 6.06 -12.46 23.77
N SER A 82 6.59 -11.33 23.33
CA SER A 82 7.04 -10.23 24.20
C SER A 82 6.68 -8.91 23.56
N PHE A 83 5.94 -8.07 24.30
CA PHE A 83 5.42 -6.82 23.76
C PHE A 83 6.54 -5.85 23.36
N LEU A 84 7.57 -5.71 24.20
CA LEU A 84 8.75 -4.87 23.90
C LEU A 84 9.46 -5.30 22.61
N ARG A 85 9.49 -6.60 22.33
CA ARG A 85 10.11 -7.13 21.12
C ARG A 85 9.25 -6.92 19.89
N ALA A 86 7.92 -7.01 20.03
CA ALA A 86 6.98 -6.67 18.97
C ALA A 86 6.99 -5.16 18.64
N CYS A 87 7.23 -4.31 19.64
CA CYS A 87 7.41 -2.87 19.47
C CYS A 87 8.80 -2.47 18.96
N ARG A 88 9.66 -3.43 18.58
CA ARG A 88 10.97 -3.11 17.99
C ARG A 88 10.80 -2.16 16.81
N LEU A 89 11.58 -1.09 16.81
CA LEU A 89 11.51 -0.04 15.81
C LEU A 89 11.99 -0.57 14.45
N THR A 90 11.07 -0.67 13.49
CA THR A 90 11.33 -0.97 12.08
C THR A 90 11.03 0.27 11.24
N ILE A 91 11.56 0.34 10.02
CA ILE A 91 11.33 1.47 9.12
C ILE A 91 9.84 1.68 8.87
N GLN A 92 9.09 0.60 8.63
CA GLN A 92 7.64 0.67 8.42
C GLN A 92 6.90 1.27 9.63
N LYS A 93 7.19 0.79 10.85
CA LYS A 93 6.55 1.31 12.08
C LYS A 93 6.92 2.76 12.32
N LEU A 94 8.18 3.14 12.06
CA LEU A 94 8.63 4.52 12.19
C LEU A 94 7.90 5.45 11.20
N LEU A 95 7.73 5.03 9.94
CA LEU A 95 6.97 5.80 8.95
C LEU A 95 5.52 6.03 9.41
N TYR A 96 4.82 4.98 9.86
CA TYR A 96 3.46 5.14 10.37
C TYR A 96 3.38 6.06 11.58
N PHE A 97 4.33 5.91 12.51
CA PHE A 97 4.38 6.73 13.72
C PHE A 97 4.62 8.21 13.41
N ILE A 98 5.58 8.53 12.53
CA ILE A 98 5.86 9.92 12.14
C ILE A 98 4.68 10.51 11.38
N VAL A 99 4.07 9.79 10.43
CA VAL A 99 2.91 10.28 9.67
C VAL A 99 1.70 10.49 10.58
N PHE A 100 1.50 9.61 11.57
CA PHE A 100 0.49 9.79 12.61
C PHE A 100 0.72 11.11 13.35
N ILE A 101 1.94 11.35 13.87
CA ILE A 101 2.27 12.60 14.57
C ILE A 101 2.04 13.79 13.64
N ALA A 102 2.61 13.80 12.43
CA ALA A 102 2.48 14.92 11.50
C ALA A 102 1.02 15.25 11.21
N SER A 103 0.18 14.24 11.00
CA SER A 103 -1.24 14.40 10.69
C SER A 103 -2.04 14.87 11.90
N VAL A 104 -1.77 14.37 13.12
CA VAL A 104 -2.42 14.86 14.35
C VAL A 104 -2.06 16.33 14.59
N LEU A 105 -0.77 16.67 14.48
CA LEU A 105 -0.31 18.03 14.66
C LEU A 105 -0.97 18.95 13.63
N ARG A 106 -0.99 18.55 12.34
CA ARG A 106 -1.63 19.36 11.29
C ARG A 106 -3.14 19.50 11.48
N GLY A 107 -3.84 18.43 11.86
CA GLY A 107 -5.26 18.48 12.18
C GLY A 107 -5.55 19.43 13.35
N ALA A 108 -4.76 19.37 14.42
CA ALA A 108 -4.90 20.24 15.58
C ALA A 108 -4.63 21.73 15.29
N TYR A 109 -3.80 22.04 14.30
CA TYR A 109 -3.64 23.41 13.82
C TYR A 109 -4.93 23.94 13.20
N PHE A 110 -5.61 23.14 12.37
CA PHE A 110 -6.84 23.58 11.71
C PHE A 110 -8.07 23.64 12.62
N THR A 111 -8.10 22.89 13.73
CA THR A 111 -9.21 22.94 14.69
C THR A 111 -9.19 24.14 15.63
N THR A 112 -8.04 24.81 15.78
CA THR A 112 -7.90 25.94 16.69
C THR A 112 -8.20 27.25 15.95
N PRO A 113 -9.24 28.02 16.34
CA PRO A 113 -9.60 29.27 15.67
C PRO A 113 -8.58 30.36 15.95
N GLU A 114 -8.17 31.12 14.92
CA GLU A 114 -7.09 32.13 14.99
C GLU A 114 -7.26 33.16 16.12
N THR A 115 -8.50 33.48 16.50
CA THR A 115 -8.81 34.43 17.58
C THR A 115 -8.51 33.89 18.99
N LEU A 116 -8.51 32.56 19.16
CA LEU A 116 -8.13 31.89 20.41
C LEU A 116 -6.77 31.19 20.30
N GLN A 117 -6.02 31.35 19.20
CA GLN A 117 -4.75 30.64 19.03
C GLN A 117 -3.68 31.20 19.97
N PRO A 118 -3.24 30.43 20.99
CA PRO A 118 -2.06 30.79 21.75
C PRO A 118 -0.82 30.72 20.85
N ALA A 119 0.23 31.47 21.22
CA ALA A 119 1.46 31.60 20.42
C ALA A 119 2.19 30.28 20.12
N TRP A 120 1.81 29.15 20.75
CA TRP A 120 2.39 27.84 20.47
C TRP A 120 1.75 27.11 19.28
N VAL A 121 0.53 27.49 18.87
CA VAL A 121 -0.17 26.86 17.73
C VAL A 121 0.52 27.17 16.40
N SER A 122 1.20 28.31 16.27
CA SER A 122 2.02 28.59 15.08
C SER A 122 3.17 27.59 14.92
N TYR A 123 3.75 27.08 16.01
CA TYR A 123 4.80 26.05 15.96
C TYR A 123 4.29 24.71 15.44
N LEU A 124 3.00 24.44 15.68
CA LEU A 124 2.33 23.26 15.17
C LEU A 124 2.25 23.28 13.63
N MET A 125 2.11 24.46 13.04
CA MET A 125 2.13 24.65 11.59
C MET A 125 3.48 24.21 11.03
N SER A 126 4.56 24.74 11.60
CA SER A 126 5.91 24.57 11.07
C SER A 126 6.49 23.18 11.36
N ALA A 127 6.03 22.49 12.41
CA ALA A 127 6.47 21.13 12.75
C ALA A 127 6.14 20.08 11.69
N TYR A 128 5.14 20.33 10.84
CA TYR A 128 4.66 19.39 9.84
C TYR A 128 5.71 19.07 8.75
N TYR A 129 6.40 20.09 8.21
CA TYR A 129 7.36 19.87 7.12
C TYR A 129 8.62 19.10 7.56
N PRO A 130 9.26 19.39 8.70
CA PRO A 130 10.31 18.54 9.26
C PRO A 130 9.89 17.08 9.35
N LEU A 131 8.69 16.78 9.88
CA LEU A 131 8.21 15.40 10.01
C LEU A 131 8.04 14.70 8.65
N LEU A 132 7.46 15.39 7.65
CA LEU A 132 7.36 14.84 6.30
C LEU A 132 8.74 14.62 5.65
N MET A 133 9.66 15.56 5.82
CA MET A 133 11.04 15.43 5.35
C MET A 133 11.76 14.26 6.03
N THR A 134 11.49 13.99 7.31
CA THR A 134 11.97 12.80 8.01
C THR A 134 11.48 11.51 7.34
N CYS A 135 10.19 11.43 6.99
CA CYS A 135 9.66 10.26 6.29
C CYS A 135 10.30 10.06 4.91
N ALA A 136 10.41 11.13 4.11
CA ALA A 136 11.02 11.06 2.79
C ALA A 136 12.52 10.73 2.85
N SER A 137 13.27 11.35 3.76
CA SER A 137 14.70 11.07 3.97
C SER A 137 14.94 9.64 4.45
N LEU A 138 14.04 9.07 5.28
CA LEU A 138 14.12 7.68 5.71
C LEU A 138 13.98 6.72 4.52
N VAL A 139 13.04 6.97 3.62
CA VAL A 139 12.85 6.18 2.38
C VAL A 139 14.06 6.29 1.46
N VAL A 140 14.59 7.50 1.27
CA VAL A 140 15.81 7.75 0.49
C VAL A 140 17.00 6.98 1.06
N CYS A 141 17.23 7.07 2.36
CA CYS A 141 18.35 6.39 3.02
C CYS A 141 18.21 4.86 2.95
N LEU A 142 16.97 4.34 3.04
CA LEU A 142 16.67 2.94 2.84
C LEU A 142 17.04 2.49 1.42
N TRP A 143 16.61 3.23 0.39
CA TRP A 143 16.94 2.89 -0.99
C TRP A 143 18.45 2.98 -1.24
N ALA A 144 19.11 4.02 -0.75
CA ALA A 144 20.56 4.14 -0.83
C ALA A 144 21.27 2.93 -0.20
N GLU A 145 20.81 2.48 0.98
CA GLU A 145 21.36 1.29 1.64
C GLU A 145 21.16 0.03 0.80
N ILE A 146 19.98 -0.15 0.20
CA ILE A 146 19.63 -1.30 -0.63
C ILE A 146 20.52 -1.42 -1.89
N PHE A 147 20.83 -0.32 -2.56
CA PHE A 147 21.58 -0.37 -3.83
C PHE A 147 23.10 -0.35 -3.65
N HIS A 148 23.61 0.30 -2.61
CA HIS A 148 25.04 0.43 -2.42
C HIS A 148 25.65 -0.69 -1.56
N LEU A 149 24.85 -1.43 -0.79
CA LEU A 149 25.34 -2.55 0.02
C LEU A 149 24.87 -3.90 -0.55
N ARG A 150 25.80 -4.63 -1.18
CA ARG A 150 25.54 -5.93 -1.83
C ARG A 150 25.42 -7.11 -0.84
N ASP A 151 26.03 -7.01 0.34
CA ASP A 151 26.23 -8.17 1.24
C ASP A 151 25.21 -8.35 2.37
N ILE A 152 24.17 -7.52 2.46
CA ILE A 152 23.16 -7.66 3.52
C ILE A 152 22.17 -8.75 3.12
N ARG A 153 22.07 -9.83 3.92
CA ARG A 153 20.98 -10.83 3.79
C ARG A 153 19.67 -10.19 4.27
N TRP A 154 18.82 -9.78 3.33
CA TRP A 154 17.53 -9.09 3.55
C TRP A 154 16.40 -9.97 4.12
N GLU A 155 16.72 -11.15 4.67
CA GLU A 155 15.73 -12.10 5.21
C GLU A 155 15.06 -11.62 6.50
N ARG A 156 15.53 -10.53 7.12
CA ARG A 156 14.93 -9.95 8.33
C ARG A 156 14.84 -8.43 8.24
N SER A 157 13.68 -7.87 8.59
CA SER A 157 13.45 -6.42 8.67
C SER A 157 14.37 -5.80 9.75
N GLN A 158 15.53 -5.33 9.34
CA GLN A 158 16.44 -4.56 10.19
C GLN A 158 16.19 -3.06 9.96
N PHE A 159 16.40 -2.26 11.00
CA PHE A 159 16.44 -0.80 10.86
C PHE A 159 17.70 -0.38 10.08
N LEU A 160 17.78 0.87 9.62
CA LEU A 160 18.95 1.39 8.90
C LEU A 160 20.24 1.07 9.66
N SER A 161 21.25 0.54 8.96
CA SER A 161 22.53 0.17 9.57
C SER A 161 23.60 1.20 9.23
N LYS A 162 24.18 1.13 8.03
CA LYS A 162 25.25 2.02 7.58
C LYS A 162 24.74 3.38 7.13
N SER A 163 23.52 3.45 6.56
CA SER A 163 22.91 4.70 6.11
C SER A 163 22.26 5.50 7.23
N PHE A 164 22.32 5.02 8.49
CA PHE A 164 21.77 5.72 9.65
C PHE A 164 22.41 7.09 9.88
N LEU A 165 23.72 7.24 9.68
CA LEU A 165 24.41 8.52 9.82
C LEU A 165 23.91 9.53 8.78
N GLY A 166 23.68 9.07 7.54
CA GLY A 166 23.08 9.89 6.49
C GLY A 166 21.68 10.35 6.85
N PHE A 167 20.85 9.44 7.38
CA PHE A 167 19.51 9.77 7.89
C PHE A 167 19.56 10.84 9.00
N LEU A 168 20.47 10.71 9.96
CA LEU A 168 20.64 11.70 11.03
C LEU A 168 21.06 13.07 10.47
N ALA A 169 21.99 13.09 9.50
CA ALA A 169 22.46 14.31 8.87
C ALA A 169 21.34 15.04 8.11
N PHE A 170 20.52 14.32 7.33
CA PHE A 170 19.38 14.91 6.61
C PHE A 170 18.33 15.51 7.54
N ASN A 171 18.19 14.98 8.76
CA ASN A 171 17.20 15.47 9.72
C ASN A 171 17.74 16.60 10.63
N LEU A 172 19.05 16.67 10.84
CA LEU A 172 19.66 17.74 11.63
C LEU A 172 19.33 19.14 11.07
N LEU A 173 19.30 19.31 9.74
CA LEU A 173 19.03 20.60 9.11
C LEU A 173 17.56 21.06 9.26
N PRO A 174 16.52 20.27 8.90
CA PRO A 174 15.12 20.63 9.13
C PRO A 174 14.79 20.92 10.59
N TYR A 175 15.28 20.10 11.53
CA TYR A 175 14.97 20.30 12.95
C TYR A 175 15.74 21.46 13.57
N SER A 176 16.98 21.74 13.13
CA SER A 176 17.69 22.94 13.57
C SER A 176 17.02 24.22 13.05
N LEU A 177 16.53 24.21 11.80
CA LEU A 177 15.74 25.30 11.24
C LEU A 177 14.43 25.51 12.00
N PHE A 178 13.74 24.43 12.38
CA PHE A 178 12.52 24.50 13.19
C PHE A 178 12.77 25.08 14.59
N LEU A 179 13.86 24.68 15.25
CA LEU A 179 14.26 25.26 16.53
C LEU A 179 14.61 26.74 16.39
N ALA A 180 15.32 27.12 15.31
CA ALA A 180 15.63 28.52 15.02
C ALA A 180 14.38 29.36 14.78
N GLU A 181 13.36 28.81 14.10
CA GLU A 181 12.07 29.46 13.89
C GLU A 181 11.33 29.72 15.20
N ILE A 182 11.28 28.71 16.09
CA ILE A 182 10.70 28.87 17.43
C ILE A 182 11.47 29.91 18.26
N ALA A 183 12.80 29.90 18.19
CA ALA A 183 13.62 30.88 18.90
C ALA A 183 13.37 32.29 18.36
N TYR A 184 13.31 32.45 17.04
CA TYR A 184 13.06 33.73 16.37
C TYR A 184 11.68 34.30 16.71
N SER A 185 10.62 33.48 16.68
CA SER A 185 9.25 33.91 17.01
C SER A 185 9.07 34.29 18.48
N ARG A 186 9.94 33.81 19.37
CA ARG A 186 9.97 34.20 20.79
C ARG A 186 10.68 35.53 21.01
N LEU A 187 11.71 35.83 20.23
CA LEU A 187 12.53 37.03 20.36
C LEU A 187 11.98 38.22 19.57
N SER A 188 11.45 37.99 18.38
CA SER A 188 10.97 39.03 17.46
C SER A 188 9.46 39.19 17.57
N SER A 189 9.00 40.40 17.90
CA SER A 189 7.58 40.77 17.84
C SER A 189 7.04 40.76 16.39
N ASN A 190 7.93 40.93 15.40
CA ASN A 190 7.57 40.93 13.99
C ASN A 190 7.58 39.50 13.43
N ARG A 191 6.40 38.98 13.08
CA ARG A 191 6.16 37.57 12.71
C ARG A 191 6.42 37.25 11.23
N ASN A 192 7.45 37.84 10.62
CA ASN A 192 7.76 37.55 9.21
C ASN A 192 8.47 36.20 9.08
N THR A 193 7.68 35.12 8.96
CA THR A 193 8.19 33.73 8.85
C THR A 193 8.51 33.30 7.40
N HIS A 194 8.30 34.17 6.41
CA HIS A 194 8.54 33.88 4.98
C HIS A 194 9.96 33.36 4.69
N PHE A 195 10.97 33.84 5.42
CA PHE A 195 12.34 33.35 5.29
C PHE A 195 12.46 31.85 5.60
N PHE A 196 11.82 31.38 6.67
CA PHE A 196 11.83 29.97 7.07
C PHE A 196 11.11 29.09 6.05
N SER A 197 9.96 29.53 5.52
CA SER A 197 9.26 28.82 4.43
C SER A 197 10.15 28.62 3.21
N GLY A 198 10.96 29.62 2.85
CA GLY A 198 11.95 29.52 1.77
C GLY A 198 13.04 28.48 2.04
N CYS A 199 13.60 28.48 3.26
CA CYS A 199 14.58 27.48 3.66
C CYS A 199 14.01 26.06 3.64
N TYR A 200 12.78 25.86 4.12
CA TYR A 200 12.09 24.56 4.01
C TYR A 200 11.87 24.14 2.55
N ALA A 201 11.52 25.07 1.66
CA ALA A 201 11.36 24.79 0.23
C ALA A 201 12.66 24.25 -0.39
N VAL A 202 13.80 24.87 -0.06
CA VAL A 202 15.13 24.43 -0.54
C VAL A 202 15.49 23.06 0.01
N LEU A 203 15.32 22.82 1.32
CA LEU A 203 15.61 21.52 1.93
C LEU A 203 14.73 20.41 1.34
N LEU A 204 13.43 20.70 1.15
CA LEU A 204 12.51 19.76 0.54
C LEU A 204 12.87 19.49 -0.92
N LEU A 205 13.31 20.50 -1.69
CA LEU A 205 13.80 20.33 -3.05
C LEU A 205 15.02 19.39 -3.09
N VAL A 206 15.98 19.55 -2.18
CA VAL A 206 17.13 18.65 -2.08
C VAL A 206 16.68 17.21 -1.82
N ILE A 207 15.74 17.00 -0.89
CA ILE A 207 15.19 15.67 -0.59
C ILE A 207 14.47 15.08 -1.81
N VAL A 208 13.69 15.88 -2.54
CA VAL A 208 13.01 15.46 -3.78
C VAL A 208 14.01 15.02 -4.84
N VAL A 209 15.11 15.75 -5.01
CA VAL A 209 16.17 15.39 -5.96
C VAL A 209 16.76 14.02 -5.60
N PHE A 210 17.10 13.78 -4.33
CA PHE A 210 17.59 12.46 -3.91
C PHE A 210 16.52 11.37 -4.05
N PHE A 211 15.26 11.67 -3.72
CA PHE A 211 14.13 10.76 -3.90
C PHE A 211 13.97 10.35 -5.37
N LEU A 212 14.12 11.28 -6.30
CA LEU A 212 14.09 11.00 -7.74
C LEU A 212 15.32 10.20 -8.19
N ILE A 213 16.54 10.59 -7.77
CA ILE A 213 17.78 9.87 -8.13
C ILE A 213 17.65 8.40 -7.72
N TYR A 214 17.38 8.14 -6.43
CA TYR A 214 17.28 6.77 -5.94
C TYR A 214 16.01 6.08 -6.43
N GLY A 215 14.89 6.78 -6.59
CA GLY A 215 13.66 6.21 -7.15
C GLY A 215 13.84 5.73 -8.60
N VAL A 216 14.58 6.49 -9.41
CA VAL A 216 14.96 6.13 -10.78
C VAL A 216 15.96 4.97 -10.77
N GLU A 217 16.92 4.96 -9.84
CA GLU A 217 17.82 3.81 -9.69
C GLU A 217 17.09 2.52 -9.30
N VAL A 218 16.12 2.58 -8.37
CA VAL A 218 15.22 1.46 -8.05
C VAL A 218 14.57 0.91 -9.31
N PHE A 219 14.24 1.77 -10.26
CA PHE A 219 13.60 1.36 -11.49
C PHE A 219 14.58 0.75 -12.51
N PHE A 220 15.70 1.42 -12.78
CA PHE A 220 16.64 1.01 -13.83
C PHE A 220 17.64 -0.05 -13.39
N LYS A 221 18.22 0.05 -12.18
CA LYS A 221 19.19 -0.94 -11.68
C LYS A 221 18.52 -2.27 -11.35
N VAL A 222 17.26 -2.27 -10.90
CA VAL A 222 16.50 -3.52 -10.77
C VAL A 222 16.31 -4.18 -12.14
N ARG A 223 16.14 -3.42 -13.23
CA ARG A 223 16.12 -4.01 -14.59
C ARG A 223 17.51 -4.42 -15.11
N GLY A 224 18.57 -3.66 -14.82
CA GLY A 224 19.90 -3.86 -15.41
C GLY A 224 20.84 -4.78 -14.62
N GLY A 225 20.86 -4.68 -13.29
CA GLY A 225 21.78 -5.43 -12.43
C GLY A 225 21.51 -6.94 -12.41
N PHE A 226 20.25 -7.35 -12.54
CA PHE A 226 19.86 -8.76 -12.49
C PHE A 226 19.87 -9.47 -13.85
N VAL A 227 19.90 -8.72 -14.96
CA VAL A 227 20.15 -9.30 -16.29
C VAL A 227 21.61 -9.75 -16.42
N TYR A 228 22.53 -9.05 -15.75
CA TYR A 228 23.95 -9.40 -15.73
C TYR A 228 24.31 -10.52 -14.75
N ASP A 229 23.70 -10.57 -13.56
CA ASP A 229 24.01 -11.62 -12.57
C ASP A 229 23.57 -13.04 -12.98
N PHE A 230 22.59 -13.16 -13.89
CA PHE A 230 22.02 -14.46 -14.25
C PHE A 230 22.27 -14.91 -15.69
N GLY A 231 22.85 -14.08 -16.57
CA GLY A 231 23.21 -14.46 -17.96
C GLY A 231 22.05 -14.94 -18.85
N VAL A 232 20.82 -14.96 -18.34
CA VAL A 232 19.61 -15.45 -19.00
C VAL A 232 18.67 -14.28 -19.20
N ILE A 233 18.21 -14.08 -20.44
CA ILE A 233 17.22 -13.05 -20.77
C ILE A 233 15.94 -13.34 -19.98
N PRO A 234 15.45 -12.39 -19.17
CA PRO A 234 14.24 -12.59 -18.37
C PRO A 234 13.04 -12.89 -19.26
N ASN A 235 12.41 -14.05 -19.09
CA ASN A 235 11.17 -14.39 -19.79
C ASN A 235 10.05 -13.42 -19.32
N PRO A 236 9.43 -12.61 -20.20
CA PRO A 236 8.48 -11.56 -19.81
C PRO A 236 7.21 -12.07 -19.12
N GLU A 237 6.91 -13.37 -19.19
CA GLU A 237 5.72 -13.99 -18.60
C GLU A 237 5.73 -14.10 -17.06
N ASN A 238 6.88 -13.90 -16.40
CA ASN A 238 7.03 -14.06 -14.95
C ASN A 238 7.07 -12.74 -14.14
N VAL A 239 6.75 -11.60 -14.76
CA VAL A 239 6.75 -10.29 -14.09
C VAL A 239 5.38 -10.00 -13.47
N ASN A 240 5.34 -9.70 -12.17
CA ASN A 240 4.10 -9.28 -11.50
C ASN A 240 3.74 -7.84 -11.91
N ALA A 241 2.98 -7.72 -13.01
CA ALA A 241 2.57 -6.45 -13.60
C ALA A 241 1.86 -5.50 -12.62
N SER A 242 1.14 -6.05 -11.63
CA SER A 242 0.44 -5.27 -10.60
C SER A 242 1.41 -4.51 -9.70
N GLN A 243 2.42 -5.19 -9.13
CA GLN A 243 3.42 -4.53 -8.28
C GLN A 243 4.28 -3.52 -9.07
N LEU A 244 4.54 -3.82 -10.34
CA LEU A 244 5.25 -2.90 -11.22
C LEU A 244 4.44 -1.62 -11.48
N HIS A 245 3.14 -1.73 -11.71
CA HIS A 245 2.29 -0.55 -11.90
C HIS A 245 2.14 0.25 -10.59
N GLN A 246 1.96 -0.44 -9.47
CA GLN A 246 1.85 0.19 -8.15
C GLN A 246 3.12 0.98 -7.78
N SER A 247 4.30 0.43 -8.04
CA SER A 247 5.58 1.13 -7.78
C SER A 247 5.78 2.34 -8.69
N ARG A 248 5.40 2.26 -9.98
CA ARG A 248 5.46 3.40 -10.92
C ARG A 248 4.55 4.54 -10.48
N PHE A 249 3.29 4.20 -10.22
CA PHE A 249 2.30 5.19 -9.80
C PHE A 249 2.70 5.82 -8.48
N GLY A 250 3.10 5.01 -7.49
CA GLY A 250 3.52 5.49 -6.18
C GLY A 250 4.74 6.41 -6.24
N LEU A 251 5.78 6.06 -7.01
CA LEU A 251 6.97 6.92 -7.14
C LEU A 251 6.65 8.26 -7.81
N LEU A 252 5.95 8.21 -8.95
CA LEU A 252 5.61 9.40 -9.73
C LEU A 252 4.67 10.32 -8.94
N SER A 253 3.65 9.76 -8.27
CA SER A 253 2.70 10.56 -7.51
C SER A 253 3.38 11.32 -6.38
N GLN A 254 4.28 10.67 -5.62
CA GLN A 254 4.95 11.32 -4.49
C GLN A 254 5.93 12.40 -4.96
N ALA A 255 6.71 12.11 -6.00
CA ALA A 255 7.64 13.10 -6.54
C ALA A 255 6.91 14.34 -7.05
N ILE A 256 5.83 14.18 -7.81
CA ILE A 256 5.02 15.29 -8.30
C ILE A 256 4.43 16.09 -7.13
N MET A 257 3.81 15.42 -6.15
CA MET A 257 3.21 16.11 -5.01
C MET A 257 4.26 16.89 -4.20
N LEU A 258 5.45 16.32 -3.95
CA LEU A 258 6.52 17.03 -3.24
C LEU A 258 7.06 18.23 -4.04
N ILE A 259 7.22 18.11 -5.37
CA ILE A 259 7.60 19.24 -6.24
C ILE A 259 6.57 20.36 -6.16
N VAL A 260 5.28 20.00 -6.16
CA VAL A 260 4.19 20.96 -6.04
C VAL A 260 4.23 21.66 -4.68
N ILE A 261 4.50 20.95 -3.58
CA ILE A 261 4.72 21.57 -2.26
C ILE A 261 5.91 22.54 -2.27
N VAL A 262 7.05 22.17 -2.88
CA VAL A 262 8.19 23.08 -3.04
C VAL A 262 7.78 24.35 -3.81
N GLY A 263 7.01 24.20 -4.89
CA GLY A 263 6.49 25.33 -5.66
C GLY A 263 5.59 26.23 -4.84
N PHE A 264 4.70 25.66 -4.03
CA PHE A 264 3.83 26.42 -3.14
C PHE A 264 4.58 27.13 -2.01
N LEU A 265 5.54 26.48 -1.36
CA LEU A 265 6.38 27.10 -0.34
C LEU A 265 7.22 28.25 -0.92
N THR A 266 7.69 28.09 -2.16
CA THR A 266 8.38 29.15 -2.91
C THR A 266 7.41 30.28 -3.31
N SER A 267 6.17 29.96 -3.66
CA SER A 267 5.12 30.95 -3.93
C SER A 267 4.81 31.78 -2.68
N GLU A 268 4.82 31.16 -1.49
CA GLU A 268 4.63 31.88 -0.23
C GLU A 268 5.74 32.89 0.07
N THR A 269 7.00 32.65 -0.34
CA THR A 269 8.08 33.62 -0.17
C THR A 269 7.95 34.81 -1.12
N LEU A 270 7.39 34.59 -2.32
CA LEU A 270 7.06 35.63 -3.29
C LEU A 270 5.67 36.25 -3.07
N GLY A 271 5.04 35.96 -1.92
CA GLY A 271 3.68 36.34 -1.60
C GLY A 271 3.41 37.84 -1.73
N ASP A 272 4.33 38.69 -1.27
CA ASP A 272 4.17 40.15 -1.31
C ASP A 272 4.10 40.72 -2.72
N PHE A 273 4.71 40.05 -3.70
CA PHE A 273 4.74 40.49 -5.10
C PHE A 273 3.49 40.08 -5.87
N TRP A 274 2.94 38.90 -5.59
CA TRP A 274 1.83 38.33 -6.36
C TRP A 274 0.47 38.45 -5.66
N LYS A 275 0.39 38.33 -4.32
CA LYS A 275 -0.90 38.30 -3.59
C LYS A 275 -1.64 39.63 -3.69
N LYS A 276 -0.91 40.73 -3.89
CA LYS A 276 -1.46 42.08 -4.12
C LYS A 276 -1.98 42.31 -5.55
N LYS A 277 -1.57 41.48 -6.52
CA LYS A 277 -1.92 41.61 -7.94
C LYS A 277 -3.02 40.66 -8.39
N VAL A 278 -3.31 39.62 -7.59
CA VAL A 278 -4.20 38.51 -7.94
C VAL A 278 -5.48 38.58 -7.11
N PRO A 279 -6.67 38.45 -7.73
CA PRO A 279 -7.94 38.53 -7.01
C PRO A 279 -8.11 37.39 -5.98
N VAL A 280 -8.86 37.64 -4.92
CA VAL A 280 -9.11 36.67 -3.83
C VAL A 280 -9.63 35.32 -4.32
N TYR A 281 -10.45 35.26 -5.37
CA TYR A 281 -10.92 33.99 -5.94
C TYR A 281 -9.77 33.05 -6.35
N SER A 282 -8.78 33.56 -7.09
CA SER A 282 -7.64 32.74 -7.52
C SER A 282 -6.71 32.41 -6.34
N ARG A 283 -6.64 33.27 -5.33
CA ARG A 283 -5.89 33.00 -4.08
C ARG A 283 -6.54 31.87 -3.27
N ASN A 284 -7.88 31.83 -3.22
CA ASN A 284 -8.63 30.76 -2.57
C ASN A 284 -8.41 29.43 -3.26
N TRP A 285 -8.41 29.40 -4.61
CA TRP A 285 -8.09 28.18 -5.36
C TRP A 285 -6.67 27.68 -5.07
N HIS A 286 -5.70 28.60 -5.05
CA HIS A 286 -4.32 28.29 -4.70
C HIS A 286 -4.20 27.69 -3.29
N ASP A 287 -4.91 28.22 -2.29
CA ASP A 287 -4.93 27.67 -0.92
C ASP A 287 -5.55 26.26 -0.89
N ILE A 288 -6.69 26.02 -1.54
CA ILE A 288 -7.33 24.69 -1.59
C ILE A 288 -6.40 23.66 -2.24
N VAL A 289 -5.83 23.97 -3.41
CA VAL A 289 -4.93 23.06 -4.12
C VAL A 289 -3.71 22.75 -3.26
N PHE A 290 -3.15 23.75 -2.59
CA PHE A 290 -2.05 23.54 -1.67
C PHE A 290 -2.41 22.56 -0.55
N ARG A 291 -3.58 22.73 0.10
CA ARG A 291 -4.05 21.81 1.15
C ARG A 291 -4.33 20.40 0.64
N LEU A 292 -4.85 20.28 -0.58
CA LEU A 292 -5.10 18.98 -1.19
C LEU A 292 -3.80 18.20 -1.42
N VAL A 293 -2.76 18.88 -1.94
CA VAL A 293 -1.45 18.26 -2.14
C VAL A 293 -0.79 17.96 -0.79
N GLU A 294 -0.93 18.84 0.20
CA GLU A 294 -0.43 18.63 1.56
C GLU A 294 -0.98 17.35 2.19
N VAL A 295 -2.31 17.17 2.13
CA VAL A 295 -2.95 15.90 2.52
C VAL A 295 -2.43 14.72 1.70
N GLY A 296 -2.30 14.90 0.38
CA GLY A 296 -1.84 13.86 -0.54
C GLY A 296 -0.46 13.30 -0.17
N VAL A 297 0.49 14.16 0.19
CA VAL A 297 1.85 13.75 0.61
C VAL A 297 1.81 12.91 1.88
N ALA A 298 0.97 13.25 2.85
CA ALA A 298 0.80 12.45 4.08
C ALA A 298 0.08 11.13 3.81
N LEU A 299 -0.98 11.15 2.98
CA LEU A 299 -1.78 9.98 2.62
C LEU A 299 -0.99 8.95 1.79
N TRP A 300 0.03 9.40 1.06
CA TRP A 300 0.85 8.52 0.24
C TRP A 300 1.48 7.37 1.02
N PHE A 301 1.96 7.62 2.24
CA PHE A 301 2.62 6.61 3.08
C PHE A 301 1.68 5.45 3.48
N PRO A 302 0.51 5.68 4.11
CA PRO A 302 -0.43 4.60 4.45
C PRO A 302 -0.98 3.88 3.20
N CYS A 303 -1.07 4.55 2.05
CA CYS A 303 -1.43 3.92 0.79
C CYS A 303 -0.33 3.00 0.23
N CYS A 304 0.92 3.44 0.22
CA CYS A 304 2.04 2.63 -0.27
C CYS A 304 2.42 1.49 0.66
N LEU A 305 2.17 1.65 1.96
CA LEU A 305 2.45 0.65 2.99
C LEU A 305 1.26 -0.24 3.33
N TRP A 306 0.19 -0.19 2.53
CA TRP A 306 -1.12 -0.83 2.78
C TRP A 306 -1.08 -2.25 3.39
N ASN A 307 -0.15 -3.11 2.95
CA ASN A 307 0.04 -4.45 3.49
C ASN A 307 0.85 -4.45 4.80
N SER A 308 0.22 -4.02 5.90
CA SER A 308 0.85 -3.96 7.23
C SER A 308 1.22 -5.32 7.84
N MET A 309 0.63 -6.41 7.34
CA MET A 309 0.86 -7.77 7.84
C MET A 309 2.12 -8.42 7.24
N ALA A 310 2.50 -8.04 6.02
CA ALA A 310 3.61 -8.64 5.29
C ALA A 310 4.51 -7.57 4.65
N PRO A 311 5.36 -6.87 5.45
CA PRO A 311 6.28 -5.84 4.95
C PRO A 311 7.17 -6.32 3.80
N GLU A 312 7.55 -7.59 3.82
CA GLU A 312 8.38 -8.23 2.81
C GLU A 312 7.76 -8.25 1.41
N GLN A 313 6.45 -8.00 1.28
CA GLN A 313 5.73 -7.94 0.00
C GLN A 313 5.64 -6.51 -0.58
N LEU A 314 6.01 -5.49 0.20
CA LEU A 314 5.88 -4.09 -0.21
C LEU A 314 7.08 -3.67 -1.07
N TRP A 315 6.81 -3.20 -2.28
CA TRP A 315 7.84 -2.75 -3.23
C TRP A 315 8.74 -1.63 -2.67
N ILE A 316 8.19 -0.75 -1.84
CA ILE A 316 8.91 0.38 -1.23
C ILE A 316 9.96 -0.08 -0.23
N LEU A 317 9.71 -1.18 0.48
CA LEU A 317 10.62 -1.76 1.47
C LEU A 317 11.49 -2.88 0.90
N ASN A 318 11.01 -3.57 -0.13
CA ASN A 318 11.70 -4.68 -0.76
C ASN A 318 11.58 -4.62 -2.30
N PRO A 319 12.41 -3.80 -2.98
CA PRO A 319 12.36 -3.68 -4.43
C PRO A 319 12.78 -4.96 -5.16
N LYS A 320 13.45 -5.92 -4.50
CA LYS A 320 13.87 -7.20 -5.10
C LYS A 320 12.68 -8.09 -5.50
N LYS A 321 11.52 -7.95 -4.84
CA LYS A 321 10.30 -8.70 -5.18
C LYS A 321 9.63 -8.26 -6.48
N LEU A 322 10.00 -7.11 -7.04
CA LEU A 322 9.57 -6.72 -8.40
C LEU A 322 9.98 -7.76 -9.46
N LEU A 323 10.97 -8.62 -9.16
CA LEU A 323 11.54 -9.63 -10.05
C LEU A 323 11.40 -11.08 -9.58
N SER A 324 10.92 -11.34 -8.35
CA SER A 324 11.13 -12.63 -7.67
C SER A 324 10.19 -13.77 -8.11
N ARG A 325 10.02 -13.96 -9.42
CA ARG A 325 9.59 -15.25 -10.00
C ARG A 325 10.59 -15.77 -11.04
N GLN A 326 11.85 -15.33 -10.98
CA GLN A 326 12.87 -15.70 -11.98
C GLN A 326 13.95 -16.68 -11.53
N ILE A 327 13.94 -17.20 -10.30
CA ILE A 327 14.97 -18.15 -9.86
C ILE A 327 14.35 -19.21 -8.94
N ASP A 328 13.89 -20.30 -9.53
CA ASP A 328 14.11 -21.61 -8.90
C ASP A 328 15.59 -21.96 -9.16
N PRO A 329 16.37 -22.44 -8.18
CA PRO A 329 17.72 -22.89 -8.45
C PRO A 329 17.64 -24.17 -9.30
N VAL A 330 17.99 -24.06 -10.58
CA VAL A 330 18.40 -25.22 -11.38
C VAL A 330 19.72 -25.70 -10.77
N ALA A 331 19.65 -26.79 -10.02
CA ALA A 331 20.83 -27.45 -9.50
C ALA A 331 21.77 -27.77 -10.68
N SER A 332 22.97 -27.19 -10.62
CA SER A 332 24.05 -27.38 -11.56
C SER A 332 24.39 -28.87 -11.68
N THR A 333 24.23 -29.39 -12.90
CA THR A 333 24.79 -30.64 -13.35
C THR A 333 26.32 -30.58 -13.24
N SER A 334 26.89 -31.33 -12.31
CA SER A 334 28.31 -31.74 -12.37
C SER A 334 28.35 -33.26 -12.46
N ALA A 335 28.87 -33.74 -13.58
CA ALA A 335 29.08 -35.12 -13.93
C ALA A 335 29.90 -35.89 -12.87
N GLN A 336 29.48 -37.12 -12.57
CA GLN A 336 30.38 -38.22 -12.20
C GLN A 336 29.67 -39.57 -12.40
N THR A 337 30.11 -40.25 -13.47
CA THR A 337 30.41 -41.69 -13.59
C THR A 337 29.44 -42.74 -13.03
N VAL A 338 28.85 -43.47 -14.00
CA VAL A 338 28.52 -44.90 -14.04
C VAL A 338 29.31 -45.76 -13.05
N GLU A 339 28.61 -46.58 -12.26
CA GLU A 339 29.00 -47.96 -11.97
C GLU A 339 27.78 -48.78 -11.57
N ALA A 340 27.65 -49.94 -12.22
CA ALA A 340 26.59 -50.92 -12.06
C ALA A 340 27.00 -51.95 -11.00
N ALA A 341 26.05 -52.37 -10.16
CA ALA A 341 26.16 -53.62 -9.42
C ALA A 341 24.77 -54.27 -9.27
N THR A 342 24.63 -55.38 -9.96
CA THR A 342 23.53 -56.35 -9.93
C THR A 342 23.63 -57.21 -8.67
N SER A 343 22.51 -57.51 -8.00
CA SER A 343 22.32 -58.82 -7.35
C SER A 343 20.86 -59.09 -6.96
N THR A 344 20.37 -60.21 -7.53
CA THR A 344 19.50 -61.25 -6.94
C THR A 344 18.04 -60.94 -6.56
N ALA A 345 17.18 -61.71 -7.23
CA ALA A 345 15.80 -62.03 -6.87
C ALA A 345 15.75 -62.96 -5.65
N GLU A 346 14.68 -62.85 -4.85
CA GLU A 346 14.04 -63.99 -4.17
C GLU A 346 12.58 -63.64 -3.82
N GLU A 347 11.72 -64.64 -4.00
CA GLU A 347 10.25 -64.60 -3.95
C GLU A 347 9.68 -64.54 -2.53
N GLY A 348 8.47 -64.02 -2.38
CA GLY A 348 7.70 -64.12 -1.13
C GLY A 348 6.31 -63.49 -1.25
N GLN A 349 5.30 -64.33 -1.54
CA GLN A 349 3.88 -63.96 -1.57
C GLN A 349 3.35 -63.51 -0.19
N SER A 350 2.26 -62.73 -0.23
CA SER A 350 1.28 -62.44 0.83
C SER A 350 1.35 -61.09 1.57
N PHE A 351 0.72 -60.07 0.99
CA PHE A 351 -0.38 -59.32 1.63
C PHE A 351 -0.98 -58.41 0.55
N LEU A 352 -2.27 -58.56 0.23
CA LEU A 352 -3.00 -57.52 -0.49
C LEU A 352 -3.14 -56.33 0.47
N THR A 353 -2.09 -55.51 0.58
CA THR A 353 -2.17 -54.21 1.23
C THR A 353 -3.10 -53.33 0.41
N LYS A 354 -4.36 -53.21 0.86
CA LYS A 354 -5.20 -52.08 0.46
C LYS A 354 -4.38 -50.81 0.74
N LYS A 355 -4.01 -50.09 -0.31
CA LYS A 355 -3.28 -48.83 -0.16
C LYS A 355 -4.29 -47.76 0.24
N ASP A 356 -4.17 -47.24 1.45
CA ASP A 356 -5.01 -46.15 1.93
C ASP A 356 -4.46 -44.78 1.50
N CYS A 357 -5.33 -43.79 1.39
CA CYS A 357 -4.93 -42.42 1.05
C CYS A 357 -4.11 -41.82 2.20
N TRP A 358 -2.84 -41.46 1.98
CA TRP A 358 -1.98 -40.92 3.04
C TRP A 358 -2.44 -39.58 3.64
N ILE A 359 -3.40 -38.89 3.01
CA ILE A 359 -3.94 -37.61 3.50
C ILE A 359 -5.16 -37.83 4.41
N CYS A 360 -6.11 -38.67 3.99
CA CYS A 360 -7.39 -38.81 4.71
C CYS A 360 -7.55 -40.15 5.42
N TYR A 361 -6.70 -41.14 5.14
CA TYR A 361 -6.72 -42.49 5.72
C TYR A 361 -8.09 -43.18 5.65
N ASP A 362 -8.91 -42.80 4.68
CA ASP A 362 -10.28 -43.27 4.50
C ASP A 362 -10.32 -44.26 3.34
N SER A 363 -10.53 -45.54 3.67
CA SER A 363 -10.57 -46.67 2.73
C SER A 363 -11.95 -46.94 2.13
N GLU A 364 -13.00 -46.26 2.62
CA GLU A 364 -14.41 -46.48 2.19
C GLU A 364 -14.89 -45.46 1.15
N LYS A 365 -14.06 -44.45 0.85
CA LYS A 365 -14.39 -43.43 -0.15
C LYS A 365 -14.28 -44.02 -1.57
N ASN A 366 -15.38 -44.00 -2.33
CA ASN A 366 -15.48 -44.49 -3.73
C ASN A 366 -14.70 -43.63 -4.77
N GLU A 367 -13.61 -42.97 -4.39
CA GLU A 367 -12.74 -42.23 -5.30
C GLU A 367 -11.47 -43.05 -5.60
N PRO A 368 -11.02 -43.15 -6.86
CA PRO A 368 -9.82 -43.92 -7.18
C PRO A 368 -8.57 -43.28 -6.57
N LEU A 369 -7.71 -44.12 -6.00
CA LEU A 369 -6.38 -43.72 -5.53
C LEU A 369 -5.44 -43.54 -6.72
N ILE A 370 -4.71 -42.42 -6.71
CA ILE A 370 -3.70 -42.09 -7.72
C ILE A 370 -2.30 -42.18 -7.11
N GLN A 371 -1.31 -42.45 -7.95
CA GLN A 371 0.11 -42.39 -7.60
C GLN A 371 0.78 -41.21 -8.34
N PRO A 372 0.84 -40.02 -7.71
CA PRO A 372 1.26 -38.78 -8.36
C PRO A 372 2.78 -38.59 -8.42
N CYS A 373 3.56 -39.44 -7.72
CA CYS A 373 5.00 -39.32 -7.61
C CYS A 373 5.68 -40.70 -7.53
N LYS A 374 7.01 -40.69 -7.59
CA LYS A 374 7.85 -41.90 -7.57
C LYS A 374 8.08 -42.48 -6.16
N CYS A 375 7.34 -42.01 -5.14
CA CYS A 375 7.43 -42.58 -3.79
C CYS A 375 6.92 -44.03 -3.76
N THR A 376 7.51 -44.85 -2.91
CA THR A 376 7.14 -46.25 -2.65
C THR A 376 6.56 -46.39 -1.24
N GLY A 377 5.65 -47.35 -1.02
CA GLY A 377 4.97 -47.55 0.27
C GLY A 377 3.72 -46.70 0.45
N ASP A 378 3.31 -46.45 1.70
CA ASP A 378 2.02 -45.83 2.05
C ASP A 378 1.90 -44.37 1.58
N VAL A 379 3.03 -43.65 1.48
CA VAL A 379 3.08 -42.24 1.04
C VAL A 379 2.89 -42.09 -0.49
N SER A 380 2.77 -43.21 -1.22
CA SER A 380 2.59 -43.21 -2.68
C SER A 380 1.15 -43.00 -3.13
N SER A 381 0.16 -43.33 -2.29
CA SER A 381 -1.24 -43.46 -2.71
C SER A 381 -2.13 -42.39 -2.10
N VAL A 382 -2.87 -41.65 -2.94
CA VAL A 382 -3.67 -40.50 -2.50
C VAL A 382 -4.91 -40.34 -3.39
N HIS A 383 -6.02 -39.85 -2.85
CA HIS A 383 -7.16 -39.45 -3.71
C HIS A 383 -6.82 -38.20 -4.51
N HIS A 384 -7.32 -38.12 -5.75
CA HIS A 384 -7.13 -36.97 -6.63
C HIS A 384 -7.56 -35.65 -5.96
N GLU A 385 -8.74 -35.64 -5.33
CA GLU A 385 -9.30 -34.46 -4.66
C GLU A 385 -8.55 -34.11 -3.36
N CYS A 386 -8.04 -35.11 -2.63
CA CYS A 386 -7.24 -34.88 -1.42
C CYS A 386 -5.90 -34.23 -1.76
N LEU A 387 -5.20 -34.73 -2.78
CA LEU A 387 -3.94 -34.15 -3.24
C LEU A 387 -4.16 -32.75 -3.82
N ARG A 388 -5.21 -32.56 -4.62
CA ARG A 388 -5.59 -31.27 -5.17
C ARG A 388 -5.81 -30.22 -4.09
N ARG A 389 -6.60 -30.53 -3.06
CA ARG A 389 -6.83 -29.61 -1.92
C ARG A 389 -5.55 -29.31 -1.15
N TRP A 390 -4.76 -30.35 -0.87
CA TRP A 390 -3.50 -30.21 -0.15
C TRP A 390 -2.49 -29.32 -0.89
N LEU A 391 -2.33 -29.50 -2.21
CA LEU A 391 -1.44 -28.67 -3.03
C LEU A 391 -1.90 -27.21 -3.04
N VAL A 392 -3.20 -26.97 -3.00
CA VAL A 392 -3.79 -25.63 -3.04
C VAL A 392 -3.63 -24.88 -1.73
N GLU A 393 -3.91 -25.54 -0.61
CA GLU A 393 -3.72 -24.97 0.72
C GLU A 393 -2.23 -24.73 1.02
N SER A 394 -1.39 -25.62 0.49
CA SER A 394 0.07 -25.49 0.53
C SER A 394 0.59 -24.38 -0.41
N CYS A 395 -0.01 -24.20 -1.59
CA CYS A 395 0.34 -23.13 -2.54
C CYS A 395 -0.08 -21.73 -2.05
N ALA A 396 -1.18 -21.62 -1.29
CA ALA A 396 -1.63 -20.36 -0.71
C ALA A 396 -0.60 -19.71 0.23
N ASN A 397 0.30 -20.52 0.82
CA ASN A 397 1.37 -20.09 1.71
C ASN A 397 2.75 -20.03 1.04
N SER A 398 2.94 -20.72 -0.10
CA SER A 398 4.17 -20.70 -0.90
C SER A 398 3.94 -21.31 -2.29
N ASP A 399 4.20 -20.56 -3.37
CA ASP A 399 4.02 -20.95 -4.79
C ASP A 399 4.89 -22.15 -5.27
N THR A 400 5.65 -22.79 -4.36
CA THR A 400 6.74 -23.75 -4.64
C THR A 400 6.37 -25.22 -4.47
N ILE A 401 5.09 -25.56 -4.26
CA ILE A 401 4.64 -26.92 -3.91
C ILE A 401 3.94 -27.58 -5.09
N LEU A 402 4.59 -27.60 -6.26
CA LEU A 402 4.18 -28.43 -7.40
C LEU A 402 5.09 -29.66 -7.57
N LYS A 403 5.89 -29.98 -6.54
CA LYS A 403 6.74 -31.16 -6.46
C LYS A 403 6.51 -31.89 -5.14
N CYS A 404 6.73 -33.20 -5.14
CA CYS A 404 6.60 -34.01 -3.94
C CYS A 404 7.64 -33.60 -2.88
N LYS A 405 7.23 -33.43 -1.62
CA LYS A 405 8.16 -33.08 -0.53
C LYS A 405 9.13 -34.20 -0.13
N VAL A 406 8.83 -35.44 -0.51
CA VAL A 406 9.59 -36.63 -0.10
C VAL A 406 10.60 -37.03 -1.17
N CYS A 407 10.15 -37.21 -2.42
CA CYS A 407 11.02 -37.64 -3.52
C CYS A 407 11.41 -36.50 -4.48
N GLU A 408 10.98 -35.27 -4.22
CA GLU A 408 11.25 -34.08 -5.02
C GLU A 408 10.82 -34.14 -6.50
N SER A 409 10.16 -35.22 -6.94
CA SER A 409 9.65 -35.34 -8.30
C SER A 409 8.54 -34.31 -8.57
N PRO A 410 8.57 -33.63 -9.73
CA PRO A 410 7.53 -32.69 -10.12
C PRO A 410 6.22 -33.43 -10.40
N TYR A 411 5.09 -32.85 -9.97
CA TYR A 411 3.77 -33.36 -10.32
C TYR A 411 3.42 -32.94 -11.76
N GLU A 412 2.96 -33.88 -12.59
CA GLU A 412 2.46 -33.59 -13.93
C GLU A 412 1.05 -33.01 -13.85
N ILE A 413 0.91 -31.74 -14.22
CA ILE A 413 -0.33 -30.98 -14.04
C ILE A 413 -0.78 -30.43 -15.38
N GLU A 414 -1.95 -30.87 -15.84
CA GLU A 414 -2.67 -30.22 -16.92
C GLU A 414 -3.50 -29.07 -16.35
N ARG A 415 -3.06 -27.85 -16.63
CA ARG A 415 -3.90 -26.66 -16.41
C ARG A 415 -4.90 -26.58 -17.55
N THR A 416 -6.08 -27.15 -17.33
CA THR A 416 -7.17 -26.97 -18.29
C THR A 416 -7.55 -25.48 -18.32
N ASN A 417 -7.59 -24.86 -19.50
CA ASN A 417 -8.00 -23.46 -19.67
C ASN A 417 -9.53 -23.28 -19.49
N LYS A 418 -10.24 -24.37 -19.18
CA LYS A 418 -11.67 -24.38 -18.87
C LYS A 418 -11.86 -24.08 -17.39
N LEU A 419 -12.06 -22.80 -17.08
CA LEU A 419 -12.50 -22.37 -15.76
C LEU A 419 -13.95 -22.83 -15.55
N TYR A 420 -14.16 -23.81 -14.68
CA TYR A 420 -15.52 -24.23 -14.27
C TYR A 420 -16.05 -23.24 -13.22
N TRP A 421 -16.56 -22.09 -13.70
CA TRP A 421 -17.13 -21.01 -12.89
C TRP A 421 -18.23 -21.49 -11.94
N GLU A 422 -19.00 -22.51 -12.37
CA GLU A 422 -20.06 -23.18 -11.62
C GLU A 422 -19.62 -23.65 -10.21
N LYS A 423 -18.37 -24.09 -10.06
CA LYS A 423 -17.83 -24.63 -8.79
C LYS A 423 -17.16 -23.59 -7.91
N GLY A 424 -16.76 -22.44 -8.48
CA GLY A 424 -16.08 -21.37 -7.75
C GLY A 424 -17.04 -20.42 -7.02
N PHE A 425 -18.22 -20.19 -7.61
CA PHE A 425 -19.22 -19.27 -7.08
C PHE A 425 -20.37 -20.00 -6.38
N THR A 426 -20.10 -20.50 -5.16
CA THR A 426 -21.12 -21.11 -4.30
C THR A 426 -22.24 -20.10 -3.96
N ILE A 427 -23.47 -20.58 -3.73
CA ILE A 427 -24.63 -19.78 -3.28
C ILE A 427 -24.29 -18.90 -2.07
N GLN A 428 -23.45 -19.40 -1.15
CA GLN A 428 -22.97 -18.63 0.01
C GLN A 428 -22.14 -17.40 -0.39
N HIS A 429 -21.34 -17.47 -1.46
CA HIS A 429 -20.56 -16.32 -1.95
C HIS A 429 -21.46 -15.29 -2.61
N TRP A 430 -22.43 -15.72 -3.41
CA TRP A 430 -23.42 -14.84 -4.01
C TRP A 430 -24.25 -14.12 -2.94
N ALA A 431 -24.73 -14.84 -1.92
CA ALA A 431 -25.45 -14.25 -0.80
C ALA A 431 -24.62 -13.17 -0.07
N LYS A 432 -23.36 -13.47 0.26
CA LYS A 432 -22.45 -12.49 0.87
C LYS A 432 -22.19 -11.27 -0.02
N THR A 433 -22.04 -11.48 -1.32
CA THR A 433 -21.81 -10.41 -2.31
C THR A 433 -23.05 -9.50 -2.41
N VAL A 434 -24.23 -10.09 -2.52
CA VAL A 434 -25.50 -9.34 -2.57
C VAL A 434 -25.69 -8.52 -1.29
N ILE A 435 -25.47 -9.10 -0.11
CA ILE A 435 -25.58 -8.39 1.18
C ILE A 435 -24.61 -7.20 1.26
N LEU A 436 -23.36 -7.38 0.83
CA LEU A 436 -22.38 -6.30 0.87
C LEU A 436 -22.71 -5.17 -0.12
N VAL A 437 -23.18 -5.51 -1.32
CA VAL A 437 -23.59 -4.52 -2.34
C VAL A 437 -24.83 -3.77 -1.90
N THR A 438 -25.85 -4.45 -1.35
CA THR A 438 -27.07 -3.79 -0.86
C THR A 438 -26.76 -2.86 0.31
N PHE A 439 -25.90 -3.26 1.23
CA PHE A 439 -25.45 -2.39 2.32
C PHE A 439 -24.69 -1.15 1.81
N MET A 440 -23.83 -1.31 0.80
CA MET A 440 -23.13 -0.19 0.16
C MET A 440 -24.08 0.78 -0.56
N CYS A 441 -25.11 0.27 -1.24
CA CYS A 441 -26.13 1.11 -1.87
C CYS A 441 -27.00 1.84 -0.83
N LEU A 442 -27.38 1.16 0.24
CA LEU A 442 -28.20 1.73 1.31
C LEU A 442 -27.46 2.86 2.02
N THR A 443 -26.17 2.69 2.33
CA THR A 443 -25.37 3.72 2.99
C THR A 443 -25.20 4.94 2.09
N GLY A 444 -25.02 4.76 0.79
CA GLY A 444 -25.01 5.85 -0.19
C GLY A 444 -26.35 6.61 -0.26
N ALA A 445 -27.47 5.89 -0.29
CA ALA A 445 -28.81 6.49 -0.31
C ALA A 445 -29.11 7.27 0.99
N CYS A 446 -28.80 6.70 2.15
CA CYS A 446 -28.95 7.37 3.44
C CYS A 446 -28.08 8.64 3.51
N ALA A 447 -26.84 8.58 3.02
CA ALA A 447 -25.96 9.74 2.98
C ALA A 447 -26.50 10.84 2.08
N TRP A 448 -27.01 10.50 0.89
CA TRP A 448 -27.66 11.45 -0.01
C TRP A 448 -28.84 12.15 0.66
N VAL A 449 -29.72 11.39 1.31
CA VAL A 449 -30.90 11.94 2.00
C VAL A 449 -30.49 12.87 3.14
N ILE A 450 -29.52 12.47 3.98
CA ILE A 450 -29.04 13.30 5.10
C ILE A 450 -28.38 14.59 4.59
N ILE A 451 -27.61 14.54 3.50
CA ILE A 451 -26.99 15.73 2.90
C ILE A 451 -28.06 16.72 2.41
N GLN A 452 -29.18 16.23 1.88
CA GLN A 452 -30.29 17.08 1.44
C GLN A 452 -31.09 17.65 2.63
N LEU A 453 -31.28 16.87 3.70
CA LEU A 453 -32.07 17.27 4.86
C LEU A 453 -31.36 18.31 5.75
N TYR A 454 -30.05 18.21 5.91
CA TYR A 454 -29.28 19.12 6.75
C TYR A 454 -28.57 20.15 5.89
N VAL A 455 -28.80 21.44 6.15
CA VAL A 455 -28.06 22.56 5.53
C VAL A 455 -26.69 22.73 6.20
N ASP A 456 -26.54 22.22 7.42
CA ASP A 456 -25.31 22.36 8.18
C ASP A 456 -24.14 21.63 7.49
N PRO A 457 -23.06 22.35 7.16
CA PRO A 457 -21.92 21.82 6.43
C PRO A 457 -21.12 20.77 7.21
N ILE A 458 -21.10 20.79 8.54
CA ILE A 458 -20.41 19.78 9.34
C ILE A 458 -21.13 18.45 9.20
N ILE A 459 -22.45 18.46 9.33
CA ILE A 459 -23.27 17.25 9.18
C ILE A 459 -23.08 16.66 7.79
N ARG A 460 -23.06 17.50 6.74
CA ARG A 460 -22.81 17.06 5.36
C ARG A 460 -21.45 16.40 5.17
N VAL A 461 -20.39 17.05 5.65
CA VAL A 461 -19.01 16.53 5.51
C VAL A 461 -18.83 15.25 6.32
N LEU A 462 -19.32 15.19 7.56
CA LEU A 462 -19.26 13.98 8.38
C LEU A 462 -20.03 12.83 7.73
N THR A 463 -21.24 13.08 7.26
CA THR A 463 -22.07 12.07 6.58
C THR A 463 -21.40 11.54 5.32
N ALA A 464 -20.85 12.42 4.48
CA ALA A 464 -20.09 12.03 3.31
C ALA A 464 -18.84 11.21 3.68
N GLY A 465 -18.11 11.63 4.72
CA GLY A 465 -16.93 10.91 5.23
C GLY A 465 -17.26 9.49 5.71
N PHE A 466 -18.29 9.34 6.54
CA PHE A 466 -18.74 8.02 7.00
C PHE A 466 -19.21 7.13 5.86
N ALA A 467 -19.94 7.68 4.88
CA ALA A 467 -20.38 6.93 3.71
C ALA A 467 -19.19 6.42 2.87
N ILE A 468 -18.16 7.24 2.68
CA ILE A 468 -16.94 6.85 1.97
C ILE A 468 -16.19 5.74 2.72
N ILE A 469 -16.04 5.85 4.05
CA ILE A 469 -15.37 4.83 4.86
C ILE A 469 -16.12 3.50 4.80
N ILE A 470 -17.46 3.53 4.95
CA ILE A 470 -18.27 2.32 4.87
C ILE A 470 -18.19 1.71 3.46
N GLY A 471 -18.30 2.53 2.42
CA GLY A 471 -18.13 2.10 1.03
C GLY A 471 -16.77 1.46 0.79
N TYR A 472 -15.71 2.07 1.32
CA TYR A 472 -14.35 1.54 1.25
C TYR A 472 -14.24 0.14 1.91
N ILE A 473 -14.77 -0.01 3.13
CA ILE A 473 -14.79 -1.30 3.84
C ILE A 473 -15.58 -2.35 3.04
N CYS A 474 -16.75 -2.00 2.51
CA CYS A 474 -17.55 -2.88 1.66
C CYS A 474 -16.78 -3.34 0.42
N ILE A 475 -16.12 -2.42 -0.28
CA ILE A 475 -15.30 -2.73 -1.47
C ILE A 475 -14.15 -3.67 -1.08
N LYS A 476 -13.48 -3.43 0.04
CA LYS A 476 -12.38 -4.29 0.50
C LYS A 476 -12.88 -5.71 0.79
N LEU A 477 -13.98 -5.85 1.53
CA LEU A 477 -14.59 -7.14 1.84
C LEU A 477 -15.09 -7.86 0.57
N LEU A 478 -15.63 -7.11 -0.39
CA LEU A 478 -16.02 -7.64 -1.70
C LEU A 478 -14.78 -8.15 -2.47
N GLY A 479 -13.68 -7.41 -2.43
CA GLY A 479 -12.39 -7.80 -2.99
C GLY A 479 -11.85 -9.10 -2.39
N GLU A 480 -11.82 -9.22 -1.06
CA GLU A 480 -11.38 -10.46 -0.40
C GLU A 480 -12.29 -11.66 -0.74
N ASN A 481 -13.60 -11.46 -0.77
CA ASN A 481 -14.57 -12.50 -1.14
C ASN A 481 -14.42 -12.95 -2.60
N THR A 482 -14.22 -12.01 -3.53
CA THR A 482 -14.02 -12.31 -4.96
C THR A 482 -12.67 -12.97 -5.22
N VAL A 483 -11.59 -12.53 -4.58
CA VAL A 483 -10.28 -13.20 -4.67
C VAL A 483 -10.37 -14.64 -4.16
N THR A 484 -11.05 -14.87 -3.04
CA THR A 484 -11.25 -16.22 -2.50
C THR A 484 -12.06 -17.11 -3.46
N ALA A 485 -13.10 -16.57 -4.10
CA ALA A 485 -13.89 -17.29 -5.11
C ALA A 485 -13.08 -17.60 -6.38
N ILE A 486 -12.26 -16.64 -6.86
CA ILE A 486 -11.37 -16.84 -8.00
C ILE A 486 -10.29 -17.88 -7.68
N GLN A 487 -9.73 -17.85 -6.47
CA GLN A 487 -8.80 -18.88 -6.03
C GLN A 487 -9.49 -20.24 -6.04
N ARG A 488 -10.70 -20.39 -5.48
CA ARG A 488 -11.47 -21.65 -5.53
C ARG A 488 -11.77 -22.11 -6.97
N ALA A 489 -12.05 -21.20 -7.89
CA ALA A 489 -12.24 -21.51 -9.31
C ALA A 489 -10.95 -21.95 -10.01
N LYS A 490 -9.80 -21.33 -9.70
CA LYS A 490 -8.49 -21.77 -10.19
C LYS A 490 -8.12 -23.14 -9.66
N VAL A 491 -8.45 -23.40 -8.40
CA VAL A 491 -8.27 -24.69 -7.75
C VAL A 491 -9.07 -25.76 -8.48
N SER A 492 -10.32 -25.45 -8.85
CA SER A 492 -11.20 -26.36 -9.59
C SER A 492 -10.84 -26.56 -11.07
N SER A 493 -9.81 -25.89 -11.61
CA SER A 493 -9.29 -26.13 -12.96
C SER A 493 -7.97 -26.94 -13.03
N ILE A 494 -7.31 -27.19 -11.89
CA ILE A 494 -6.09 -28.01 -11.80
C ILE A 494 -6.42 -29.51 -11.88
N ASN A 495 -6.06 -30.18 -12.98
CA ASN A 495 -6.11 -31.63 -13.07
C ASN A 495 -4.69 -32.21 -13.03
N ILE A 496 -4.46 -33.13 -12.11
CA ILE A 496 -3.18 -33.86 -11.97
C ILE A 496 -3.30 -35.11 -12.81
N ILE A 497 -2.41 -35.27 -13.80
CA ILE A 497 -2.34 -36.49 -14.60
C ILE A 497 -1.52 -37.50 -13.79
N THR A 498 -1.98 -38.74 -13.79
CA THR A 498 -1.19 -39.87 -13.31
C THR A 498 -1.17 -40.92 -14.40
N SER A 499 -0.06 -41.66 -14.50
CA SER A 499 0.20 -42.72 -15.47
C SER A 499 -0.86 -43.84 -15.50
N ILE A 500 -1.74 -43.91 -14.50
CA ILE A 500 -2.90 -44.80 -14.46
C ILE A 500 -3.96 -44.38 -15.50
N ASN A 501 -4.10 -43.09 -15.82
CA ASN A 501 -5.04 -42.63 -16.85
C ASN A 501 -4.61 -43.09 -18.26
N GLU A 502 -3.32 -43.19 -18.55
CA GLU A 502 -2.86 -43.77 -19.82
C GLU A 502 -3.20 -45.27 -19.92
N LEU A 503 -3.10 -46.00 -18.81
CA LEU A 503 -3.50 -47.41 -18.74
C LEU A 503 -5.02 -47.57 -18.87
N GLN A 504 -5.84 -46.75 -18.21
CA GLN A 504 -7.30 -46.80 -18.34
C GLN A 504 -7.82 -46.32 -19.70
N VAL A 505 -7.16 -45.35 -20.33
CA VAL A 505 -7.48 -44.92 -21.70
C VAL A 505 -7.04 -45.98 -22.70
N SER A 506 -5.87 -46.60 -22.51
CA SER A 506 -5.40 -47.73 -23.32
C SER A 506 -6.31 -48.96 -23.16
N GLU A 507 -6.76 -49.27 -21.95
CA GLU A 507 -7.67 -50.39 -21.66
C GLU A 507 -9.08 -50.15 -22.23
N LYS A 508 -9.58 -48.90 -22.21
CA LYS A 508 -10.81 -48.51 -22.92
C LYS A 508 -10.67 -48.51 -24.44
N LEU A 509 -9.52 -48.12 -24.99
CA LEU A 509 -9.25 -48.24 -26.43
C LEU A 509 -9.11 -49.70 -26.86
N ASN A 510 -8.48 -50.54 -26.04
CA ASN A 510 -8.32 -51.97 -26.33
C ASN A 510 -9.65 -52.73 -26.23
N THR A 511 -10.55 -52.36 -25.31
CA THR A 511 -11.92 -52.92 -25.26
C THR A 511 -12.78 -52.45 -26.43
N ILE A 512 -12.66 -51.18 -26.87
CA ILE A 512 -13.38 -50.68 -28.06
C ILE A 512 -12.85 -51.33 -29.36
N CYS A 513 -11.54 -51.63 -29.47
CA CYS A 513 -11.00 -52.33 -30.64
C CYS A 513 -11.36 -53.83 -30.66
N GLN A 514 -11.52 -54.49 -29.51
CA GLN A 514 -11.99 -55.88 -29.44
C GLN A 514 -13.46 -56.05 -29.84
N ASP A 515 -14.31 -55.04 -29.62
CA ASP A 515 -15.72 -55.08 -30.02
C ASP A 515 -15.96 -54.85 -31.53
N VAL A 516 -14.93 -54.45 -32.29
CA VAL A 516 -15.01 -54.19 -33.74
C VAL A 516 -14.56 -55.40 -34.58
N GLU A 517 -13.91 -56.42 -34.01
CA GLU A 517 -13.40 -57.59 -34.73
C GLU A 517 -14.27 -58.86 -34.64
N CYS A 518 -15.49 -58.77 -34.10
CA CYS A 518 -16.47 -59.85 -34.18
C CYS A 518 -17.80 -59.36 -34.77
N LYS A 519 -17.82 -59.13 -36.09
CA LYS A 519 -19.03 -59.30 -36.90
C LYS A 519 -18.73 -59.50 -38.38
#